data_AF-A0A2V3JGM2-F1
#
_entry.id   AF-A0A2V3JGM2-F1
#
_cell.length_a   1.000
_cell.length_b   1.000
_cell.length_c   1.000
_cell.angle_alpha   90.00
_cell.angle_beta   90.00
_cell.angle_gamma   90.00
#
_symmetry.space_group_name_H-M   'P 1'
#
loop_
_entity.id
_entity.type
_entity.pdbx_description
1 polymer ?
#
loop_
_entity_poly.entity_id
_entity_poly.type
_entity_poly.pdbx_seq_one_letter_code
_entity_poly.pdbx_strand_id
1 'polypeptide(L)'
;MKLEGFEGAGEGVEIEDTFAEAFPIKVARVLVTAVNERWALEAAREATGFGTSVIMCPAEAGIDRIASPEETPDGRPGVYVMFCTFGYKALDEQLLARIGQCVLTCPTTAVFNGLTKEESEKEFNTGFKLKFFGDGFETEEELGGRAVARVPIMGGEFVVEKNLGAKAGVAGGNFFILAKDQLSALTAAENAVSEIRQQVEGTITPFTGGVVASGSKPGSQKYKFMHATINEKYCPTLKEKVAETDLPAEVNGVFEVVINGVSEEAVKAAMKAGIKAAVKVPGVVKITAGNFGGKLGKYQIRLHEVLE
;
A
#
# COMPACT_ATOMS: atom_id res chain seq x y z
N MET A 1 17.12 15.80 -13.41
CA MET A 1 17.02 15.32 -14.81
C MET A 1 15.71 15.82 -15.38
N LYS A 2 15.68 16.36 -16.61
CA LYS A 2 14.42 16.55 -17.35
C LYS A 2 14.17 15.27 -18.12
N LEU A 3 12.97 14.72 -18.04
CA LEU A 3 12.59 13.52 -18.80
C LEU A 3 12.42 13.89 -20.28
N GLU A 4 13.52 14.03 -21.00
CA GLU A 4 13.54 14.11 -22.46
C GLU A 4 13.68 12.66 -22.97
N GLY A 5 12.63 12.10 -23.58
CA GLY A 5 12.73 10.79 -24.25
C GLY A 5 11.80 9.67 -23.79
N PHE A 6 10.83 9.92 -22.91
CA PHE A 6 9.71 8.99 -22.74
C PHE A 6 8.57 9.40 -23.68
N GLU A 7 8.21 8.54 -24.63
CA GLU A 7 7.04 8.78 -25.50
C GLU A 7 5.81 9.09 -24.65
N GLY A 8 5.33 10.34 -24.73
CA GLY A 8 4.16 10.84 -24.00
C GLY A 8 4.43 11.45 -22.61
N ALA A 9 5.67 11.56 -22.12
CA ALA A 9 5.97 12.41 -20.96
C ALA A 9 5.73 13.88 -21.33
N GLY A 10 5.10 14.65 -20.45
CA GLY A 10 4.99 16.09 -20.64
C GLY A 10 6.39 16.69 -20.73
N GLU A 11 6.76 17.20 -21.90
CA GLU A 11 8.04 17.87 -22.11
C GLU A 11 8.25 18.91 -20.99
N GLY A 12 9.31 18.75 -20.20
CA GLY A 12 9.74 19.76 -19.22
C GLY A 12 9.40 19.55 -17.75
N VAL A 13 8.78 18.42 -17.33
CA VAL A 13 8.66 18.11 -15.89
C VAL A 13 10.03 17.86 -15.26
N GLU A 14 10.34 18.59 -14.18
CA GLU A 14 11.59 18.43 -13.43
C GLU A 14 11.52 17.20 -12.51
N ILE A 15 12.52 16.32 -12.57
CA ILE A 15 12.75 15.30 -11.53
C ILE A 15 13.90 15.77 -10.63
N GLU A 16 13.58 16.04 -9.37
CA GLU A 16 14.56 16.45 -8.36
C GLU A 16 15.61 15.38 -8.14
N ASP A 17 16.88 15.78 -7.99
CA ASP A 17 17.96 14.89 -7.58
C ASP A 17 17.89 14.68 -6.06
N THR A 18 16.99 13.80 -5.65
CA THR A 18 16.72 13.47 -4.25
C THR A 18 16.34 11.99 -4.12
N PHE A 19 15.99 11.57 -2.91
CA PHE A 19 15.58 10.20 -2.62
C PHE A 19 14.37 10.17 -1.69
N ALA A 20 13.61 9.07 -1.78
CA ALA A 20 12.62 8.68 -0.79
C ALA A 20 13.30 7.88 0.33
N GLU A 21 13.02 8.23 1.58
CA GLU A 21 13.56 7.49 2.73
C GLU A 21 12.51 6.54 3.30
N ALA A 22 12.77 5.23 3.15
CA ALA A 22 11.84 4.17 3.50
C ALA A 22 12.36 3.28 4.66
N PHE A 23 11.47 2.50 5.24
CA PHE A 23 11.65 1.83 6.53
C PHE A 23 11.43 0.32 6.41
N PRO A 24 12.14 -0.49 7.21
CA PRO A 24 11.81 -1.90 7.35
C PRO A 24 10.44 -2.06 8.02
N ILE A 25 9.60 -2.92 7.46
CA ILE A 25 8.28 -3.27 8.03
C ILE A 25 8.06 -4.78 7.96
N LYS A 26 7.07 -5.32 8.66
CA LYS A 26 6.62 -6.70 8.50
C LYS A 26 5.38 -6.71 7.64
N VAL A 27 5.36 -7.56 6.61
CA VAL A 27 4.27 -7.65 5.65
C VAL A 27 3.69 -9.05 5.63
N ALA A 28 2.37 -9.14 5.52
CA ALA A 28 1.67 -10.36 5.15
C ALA A 28 0.86 -10.07 3.88
N ARG A 29 0.94 -10.96 2.90
CA ARG A 29 0.17 -10.89 1.66
C ARG A 29 -0.86 -12.01 1.67
N VAL A 30 -2.12 -11.66 1.43
CA VAL A 30 -3.27 -12.56 1.60
C VAL A 30 -4.12 -12.49 0.34
N LEU A 31 -4.54 -13.65 -0.17
CA LEU A 31 -5.50 -13.74 -1.26
C LEU A 31 -6.89 -13.93 -0.68
N VAL A 32 -7.83 -13.06 -1.06
CA VAL A 32 -9.26 -13.20 -0.74
C VAL A 32 -10.01 -13.52 -2.02
N THR A 33 -10.62 -14.69 -2.12
CA THR A 33 -11.47 -15.07 -3.26
C THR A 33 -12.95 -14.96 -2.89
N ALA A 34 -13.82 -14.78 -3.88
CA ALA A 34 -15.27 -14.73 -3.67
C ALA A 34 -16.02 -15.23 -4.91
N VAL A 35 -17.35 -15.25 -4.85
CA VAL A 35 -18.19 -15.68 -6.00
C VAL A 35 -17.99 -14.82 -7.26
N ASN A 36 -17.62 -13.55 -7.11
CA ASN A 36 -17.27 -12.64 -8.19
C ASN A 36 -16.32 -11.54 -7.69
N GLU A 37 -15.70 -10.81 -8.63
CA GLU A 37 -14.75 -9.73 -8.33
C GLU A 37 -15.33 -8.66 -7.40
N ARG A 38 -16.62 -8.31 -7.57
CA ARG A 38 -17.30 -7.32 -6.72
C ARG A 38 -17.21 -7.72 -5.25
N TRP A 39 -17.57 -8.95 -4.89
CA TRP A 39 -17.56 -9.39 -3.50
C TRP A 39 -16.14 -9.54 -2.94
N ALA A 40 -15.18 -9.99 -3.75
CA ALA A 40 -13.78 -10.03 -3.34
C ALA A 40 -13.24 -8.62 -3.05
N LEU A 41 -13.62 -7.63 -3.86
CA LEU A 41 -13.27 -6.22 -3.64
C LEU A 41 -13.96 -5.62 -2.41
N GLU A 42 -15.23 -5.94 -2.12
CA GLU A 42 -15.89 -5.47 -0.89
C GLU A 42 -15.17 -6.00 0.35
N ALA A 43 -14.85 -7.31 0.39
CA ALA A 43 -14.09 -7.91 1.47
C ALA A 43 -12.71 -7.26 1.63
N ALA A 44 -12.00 -7.04 0.52
CA ALA A 44 -10.68 -6.43 0.51
C ALA A 44 -10.72 -4.97 1.01
N ARG A 45 -11.68 -4.16 0.55
CA ARG A 45 -11.85 -2.76 0.98
C ARG A 45 -12.13 -2.68 2.48
N GLU A 46 -13.05 -3.49 2.98
CA GLU A 46 -13.39 -3.51 4.41
C GLU A 46 -12.17 -3.96 5.24
N ALA A 47 -11.52 -5.06 4.84
CA ALA A 47 -10.38 -5.62 5.58
C ALA A 47 -9.17 -4.68 5.60
N THR A 48 -8.96 -3.89 4.55
CA THR A 48 -7.85 -2.93 4.43
C THR A 48 -8.21 -1.52 4.91
N GLY A 49 -9.48 -1.27 5.23
CA GLY A 49 -9.96 0.00 5.77
C GLY A 49 -9.33 0.37 7.11
N PHE A 50 -9.35 1.67 7.45
CA PHE A 50 -8.65 2.21 8.63
C PHE A 50 -7.21 1.67 8.76
N GLY A 51 -6.47 1.80 7.65
CA GLY A 51 -5.16 1.19 7.46
C GLY A 51 -4.18 2.09 6.72
N THR A 52 -4.21 3.41 6.95
CA THR A 52 -3.42 4.37 6.15
C THR A 52 -2.00 4.56 6.65
N SER A 53 -1.80 4.65 7.96
CA SER A 53 -0.47 4.86 8.55
C SER A 53 -0.38 4.26 9.95
N VAL A 54 0.68 3.50 10.22
CA VAL A 54 0.95 2.92 11.54
C VAL A 54 1.29 3.95 12.62
N ILE A 55 1.35 5.24 12.27
CA ILE A 55 1.44 6.34 13.24
C ILE A 55 0.20 6.37 14.16
N MET A 56 -0.99 6.05 13.62
CA MET A 56 -2.24 6.08 14.40
C MET A 56 -3.32 5.09 13.93
N CYS A 57 -3.13 4.42 12.79
CA CYS A 57 -3.94 3.26 12.40
C CYS A 57 -3.35 1.97 13.01
N PRO A 58 -4.17 0.93 13.25
CA PRO A 58 -3.68 -0.33 13.79
C PRO A 58 -2.71 -1.09 12.86
N ALA A 59 -2.76 -0.81 11.56
CA ALA A 59 -1.89 -1.34 10.52
C ALA A 59 -1.77 -0.32 9.37
N GLU A 60 -0.82 -0.56 8.47
CA GLU A 60 -0.90 -0.10 7.09
C GLU A 60 -1.45 -1.25 6.23
N ALA A 61 -2.46 -1.00 5.40
CA ALA A 61 -3.09 -2.05 4.63
C ALA A 61 -3.61 -1.52 3.29
N GLY A 62 -3.69 -2.41 2.30
CA GLY A 62 -4.18 -2.02 0.98
C GLY A 62 -4.38 -3.20 0.04
N ILE A 63 -5.03 -2.90 -1.08
CA ILE A 63 -5.18 -3.82 -2.21
C ILE A 63 -3.91 -3.74 -3.04
N ASP A 64 -3.31 -4.91 -3.30
CA ASP A 64 -2.19 -5.08 -4.20
C ASP A 64 -2.70 -5.17 -5.64
N ARG A 65 -3.41 -6.27 -5.96
CA ARG A 65 -4.01 -6.47 -7.28
C ARG A 65 -5.21 -7.40 -7.25
N ILE A 66 -5.99 -7.38 -8.32
CA ILE A 66 -7.02 -8.39 -8.60
C ILE A 66 -6.32 -9.68 -9.06
N ALA A 67 -6.91 -10.82 -8.70
CA ALA A 67 -6.47 -12.15 -9.09
C ALA A 67 -7.48 -12.82 -10.01
N SER A 68 -7.01 -13.40 -11.11
CA SER A 68 -7.87 -14.12 -12.05
C SER A 68 -8.22 -15.52 -11.54
N PRO A 69 -9.36 -16.11 -11.95
CA PRO A 69 -9.73 -17.47 -11.54
C PRO A 69 -8.66 -18.54 -11.83
N GLU A 70 -7.83 -18.34 -12.85
CA GLU A 70 -6.82 -19.32 -13.30
C GLU A 70 -5.62 -19.42 -12.36
N GLU A 71 -5.36 -18.41 -11.53
CA GLU A 71 -4.24 -18.39 -10.58
C GLU A 71 -4.67 -18.66 -9.13
N THR A 72 -5.98 -18.75 -8.85
CA THR A 72 -6.47 -18.96 -7.49
C THR A 72 -6.65 -20.43 -7.14
N PRO A 73 -6.42 -20.85 -5.88
CA PRO A 73 -6.50 -22.27 -5.49
C PRO A 73 -7.87 -22.92 -5.64
N ASP A 74 -8.93 -22.12 -5.65
CA ASP A 74 -10.32 -22.56 -5.71
C ASP A 74 -11.01 -22.23 -7.06
N GLY A 75 -10.27 -21.71 -8.03
CA GLY A 75 -10.80 -21.39 -9.36
C GLY A 75 -11.78 -20.22 -9.39
N ARG A 76 -11.74 -19.33 -8.38
CA ARG A 76 -12.65 -18.18 -8.25
C ARG A 76 -11.89 -16.86 -8.37
N PRO A 77 -12.54 -15.77 -8.82
CA PRO A 77 -11.90 -14.46 -8.85
C PRO A 77 -11.53 -14.02 -7.43
N GLY A 78 -10.42 -13.31 -7.30
CA GLY A 78 -9.92 -12.88 -6.00
C GLY A 78 -9.21 -11.53 -6.03
N VAL A 79 -8.72 -11.13 -4.86
CA VAL A 79 -7.96 -9.90 -4.65
C VAL A 79 -6.83 -10.20 -3.68
N TYR A 80 -5.60 -9.86 -4.06
CA TYR A 80 -4.47 -9.82 -3.16
C TYR A 80 -4.52 -8.55 -2.33
N VAL A 81 -4.44 -8.71 -1.01
CA VAL A 81 -4.32 -7.62 -0.04
C VAL A 81 -3.02 -7.77 0.74
N MET A 82 -2.51 -6.65 1.25
CA MET A 82 -1.34 -6.62 2.10
C MET A 82 -1.65 -5.94 3.42
N PHE A 83 -1.10 -6.49 4.50
CA PHE A 83 -1.12 -5.91 5.84
C PHE A 83 0.30 -5.72 6.33
N CYS A 84 0.58 -4.53 6.87
CA CYS A 84 1.91 -4.11 7.28
C CYS A 84 1.88 -3.57 8.71
N THR A 85 2.81 -4.02 9.55
CA THR A 85 3.03 -3.47 10.89
C THR A 85 4.53 -3.49 11.25
N PHE A 86 4.94 -2.76 12.28
CA PHE A 86 6.34 -2.74 12.70
C PHE A 86 6.88 -4.10 13.16
N GLY A 87 6.03 -5.04 13.59
CA GLY A 87 6.48 -6.29 14.19
C GLY A 87 5.51 -7.45 14.01
N TYR A 88 6.04 -8.67 13.96
CA TYR A 88 5.25 -9.88 13.69
C TYR A 88 4.11 -10.11 14.69
N LYS A 89 4.25 -9.69 15.95
CA LYS A 89 3.16 -9.81 16.95
C LYS A 89 1.94 -8.96 16.55
N ALA A 90 2.15 -7.68 16.26
CA ALA A 90 1.08 -6.79 15.81
C ALA A 90 0.49 -7.27 14.48
N LEU A 91 1.33 -7.80 13.58
CA LEU A 91 0.86 -8.35 12.31
C LEU A 91 -0.08 -9.56 12.50
N ASP A 92 0.27 -10.49 13.39
CA ASP A 92 -0.60 -11.65 13.74
C ASP A 92 -1.96 -11.19 14.29
N GLU A 93 -1.94 -10.23 15.22
CA GLU A 93 -3.16 -9.63 15.79
C GLU A 93 -4.02 -8.97 14.71
N GLN A 94 -3.41 -8.23 13.78
CA GLN A 94 -4.12 -7.57 12.68
C GLN A 94 -4.67 -8.54 11.65
N LEU A 95 -3.94 -9.60 11.29
CA LEU A 95 -4.44 -10.66 10.41
C LEU A 95 -5.68 -11.32 11.03
N LEU A 96 -5.60 -11.71 12.30
CA LEU A 96 -6.71 -12.35 13.00
C LEU A 96 -7.95 -11.45 13.06
N ALA A 97 -7.78 -10.20 13.47
CA ALA A 97 -8.89 -9.25 13.60
C ALA A 97 -9.51 -8.91 12.24
N ARG A 98 -8.69 -8.54 11.24
CA ARG A 98 -9.20 -8.08 9.94
C ARG A 98 -9.81 -9.22 9.14
N ILE A 99 -9.19 -10.40 9.13
CA ILE A 99 -9.80 -11.55 8.44
C ILE A 99 -11.06 -12.01 9.17
N GLY A 100 -11.01 -12.13 10.50
CA GLY A 100 -12.13 -12.61 11.29
C GLY A 100 -13.35 -11.68 11.32
N GLN A 101 -13.15 -10.36 11.24
CA GLN A 101 -14.24 -9.38 11.34
C GLN A 101 -14.66 -8.76 10.00
N CYS A 102 -13.81 -8.80 8.97
CA CYS A 102 -14.09 -8.17 7.68
C CYS A 102 -14.23 -9.17 6.53
N VAL A 103 -13.50 -10.31 6.57
CA VAL A 103 -13.50 -11.28 5.48
C VAL A 103 -14.42 -12.46 5.78
N LEU A 104 -14.30 -13.09 6.95
CA LEU A 104 -15.17 -14.20 7.40
C LEU A 104 -16.65 -13.80 7.38
N THR A 105 -16.93 -12.55 7.73
CA THR A 105 -18.28 -11.97 7.77
C THR A 105 -18.80 -11.54 6.39
N CYS A 106 -17.93 -11.48 5.38
CA CYS A 106 -18.30 -11.07 4.02
C CYS A 106 -18.86 -12.27 3.23
N PRO A 107 -19.93 -12.09 2.42
CA PRO A 107 -20.52 -13.19 1.67
C PRO A 107 -19.52 -13.90 0.73
N THR A 108 -19.58 -15.24 0.75
CA THR A 108 -18.91 -16.14 -0.20
C THR A 108 -17.38 -16.17 -0.14
N THR A 109 -16.75 -15.53 0.83
CA THR A 109 -15.30 -15.37 0.83
C THR A 109 -14.54 -16.66 1.16
N ALA A 110 -13.34 -16.79 0.61
CA ALA A 110 -12.31 -17.68 1.11
C ALA A 110 -10.98 -16.93 1.22
N VAL A 111 -10.07 -17.43 2.05
CA VAL A 111 -8.78 -16.80 2.34
C VAL A 111 -7.64 -17.78 2.15
N PHE A 112 -6.64 -17.38 1.38
CA PHE A 112 -5.43 -18.15 1.09
C PHE A 112 -4.16 -17.34 1.36
N ASN A 113 -3.08 -18.04 1.63
CA ASN A 113 -1.75 -17.46 1.78
C ASN A 113 -1.26 -16.90 0.43
N GLY A 114 -0.90 -15.62 0.43
CA GLY A 114 -0.44 -14.90 -0.76
C GLY A 114 1.08 -14.80 -0.91
N LEU A 115 1.85 -15.39 0.02
CA LEU A 115 3.29 -15.57 -0.10
C LEU A 115 3.62 -17.05 -0.31
N THR A 116 4.65 -17.35 -1.11
CA THR A 116 5.15 -18.73 -1.21
C THR A 116 5.82 -19.17 0.10
N LYS A 117 6.06 -20.47 0.23
CA LYS A 117 6.78 -21.02 1.39
C LYS A 117 8.21 -20.49 1.48
N GLU A 118 8.86 -20.29 0.34
CA GLU A 118 10.22 -19.75 0.24
C GLU A 118 10.28 -18.26 0.58
N GLU A 119 9.21 -17.51 0.26
CA GLU A 119 9.11 -16.10 0.61
C GLU A 119 8.79 -15.86 2.08
N SER A 120 8.19 -16.84 2.76
CA SER A 120 7.69 -16.73 4.12
C SER A 120 8.82 -16.91 5.14
N GLU A 121 9.21 -15.83 5.83
CA GLU A 121 10.12 -15.88 6.98
C GLU A 121 9.40 -16.34 8.26
N LYS A 122 8.08 -16.12 8.31
CA LYS A 122 7.21 -16.43 9.43
C LYS A 122 5.87 -16.94 8.89
N GLU A 123 5.28 -17.91 9.58
CA GLU A 123 3.91 -18.34 9.35
C GLU A 123 3.07 -18.06 10.60
N PHE A 124 1.87 -17.52 10.38
CA PHE A 124 0.85 -17.33 11.40
C PHE A 124 -0.27 -18.33 11.20
N ASN A 125 -0.65 -19.04 12.25
CA ASN A 125 -1.74 -20.02 12.22
C ASN A 125 -3.13 -19.34 12.29
N THR A 126 -3.33 -18.26 11.52
CA THR A 126 -4.55 -17.44 11.55
C THR A 126 -5.78 -18.28 11.18
N GLY A 127 -5.72 -19.10 10.13
CA GLY A 127 -6.83 -19.99 9.77
C GLY A 127 -7.13 -21.02 10.85
N PHE A 128 -6.09 -21.58 11.48
CA PHE A 128 -6.27 -22.46 12.64
C PHE A 128 -6.94 -21.76 13.83
N LYS A 129 -6.66 -20.48 14.09
CA LYS A 129 -7.34 -19.73 15.14
C LYS A 129 -8.79 -19.41 14.76
N LEU A 130 -9.04 -19.03 13.51
CA LEU A 130 -10.38 -18.66 13.03
C LEU A 130 -11.34 -19.84 12.96
N LYS A 131 -10.85 -21.06 12.70
CA LYS A 131 -11.71 -22.23 12.60
C LYS A 131 -12.53 -22.51 13.86
N PHE A 132 -12.02 -22.13 15.04
CA PHE A 132 -12.72 -22.30 16.32
C PHE A 132 -14.02 -21.50 16.42
N PHE A 133 -14.26 -20.54 15.52
CA PHE A 133 -15.59 -19.92 15.38
C PHE A 133 -16.67 -20.93 14.98
N GLY A 134 -16.29 -22.05 14.38
CA GLY A 134 -17.18 -23.16 14.02
C GLY A 134 -17.68 -23.99 15.19
N ASP A 135 -17.22 -23.73 16.43
CA ASP A 135 -17.71 -24.37 17.66
C ASP A 135 -17.72 -25.92 17.62
N GLY A 136 -16.70 -26.51 16.98
CA GLY A 136 -16.55 -27.96 16.85
C GLY A 136 -17.23 -28.57 15.62
N PHE A 137 -17.90 -27.76 14.79
CA PHE A 137 -18.48 -28.18 13.51
C PHE A 137 -17.57 -27.92 12.31
N GLU A 138 -16.43 -27.25 12.50
CA GLU A 138 -15.46 -27.04 11.45
C GLU A 138 -14.80 -28.34 10.96
N THR A 139 -14.39 -28.37 9.70
CA THR A 139 -13.62 -29.47 9.12
C THR A 139 -12.27 -28.97 8.59
N GLU A 140 -11.28 -29.87 8.51
CA GLU A 140 -9.99 -29.61 7.86
C GLU A 140 -9.88 -30.48 6.61
N GLU A 141 -9.41 -29.90 5.51
CA GLU A 141 -9.20 -30.61 4.23
C GLU A 141 -8.04 -30.01 3.43
N GLU A 142 -7.80 -30.56 2.24
CA GLU A 142 -6.88 -30.00 1.25
C GLU A 142 -7.66 -29.42 0.06
N LEU A 143 -7.34 -28.17 -0.32
CA LEU A 143 -7.92 -27.48 -1.47
C LEU A 143 -6.79 -26.87 -2.30
N GLY A 144 -6.66 -27.29 -3.57
CA GLY A 144 -5.59 -26.80 -4.45
C GLY A 144 -4.18 -27.03 -3.89
N GLY A 145 -3.96 -28.16 -3.19
CA GLY A 145 -2.68 -28.47 -2.54
C GLY A 145 -2.41 -27.69 -1.24
N ARG A 146 -3.42 -26.99 -0.70
CA ARG A 146 -3.30 -26.16 0.51
C ARG A 146 -4.16 -26.72 1.63
N ALA A 147 -3.61 -26.79 2.83
CA ALA A 147 -4.35 -27.20 4.02
C ALA A 147 -5.30 -26.07 4.45
N VAL A 148 -6.60 -26.31 4.39
CA VAL A 148 -7.65 -25.34 4.71
C VAL A 148 -8.58 -25.85 5.81
N ALA A 149 -9.22 -24.93 6.51
CA ALA A 149 -10.37 -25.22 7.35
C ALA A 149 -11.65 -24.70 6.69
N ARG A 150 -12.75 -25.45 6.80
CA ARG A 150 -14.11 -25.02 6.44
C ARG A 150 -14.90 -24.76 7.72
N VAL A 151 -15.40 -23.55 7.86
CA VAL A 151 -16.18 -23.11 9.02
C VAL A 151 -17.64 -22.94 8.60
N PRO A 152 -18.58 -23.76 9.10
CA PRO A 152 -19.99 -23.56 8.84
C PRO A 152 -20.46 -22.21 9.36
N ILE A 153 -21.12 -21.43 8.50
CA ILE A 153 -21.69 -20.11 8.80
C ILE A 153 -23.06 -19.97 8.15
N MET A 154 -23.83 -18.94 8.51
CA MET A 154 -25.19 -18.75 7.93
C MET A 154 -25.19 -18.68 6.39
N GLY A 155 -24.14 -18.13 5.79
CA GLY A 155 -24.00 -18.00 4.34
C GLY A 155 -23.48 -19.25 3.61
N GLY A 156 -23.31 -20.38 4.31
CA GLY A 156 -22.69 -21.59 3.79
C GLY A 156 -21.42 -21.94 4.57
N GLU A 157 -20.27 -21.83 3.93
CA GLU A 157 -18.97 -22.16 4.54
C GLU A 157 -17.97 -21.03 4.30
N PHE A 158 -17.23 -20.67 5.34
CA PHE A 158 -16.03 -19.84 5.23
C PHE A 158 -14.81 -20.75 5.13
N VAL A 159 -14.01 -20.58 4.06
CA VAL A 159 -12.80 -21.36 3.82
C VAL A 159 -11.57 -20.52 4.13
N VAL A 160 -10.65 -21.04 4.94
CA VAL A 160 -9.41 -20.33 5.28
C VAL A 160 -8.21 -21.26 5.32
N GLU A 161 -7.14 -20.90 4.63
CA GLU A 161 -5.86 -21.59 4.69
C GLU A 161 -5.28 -21.53 6.11
N LYS A 162 -4.78 -22.67 6.59
CA LYS A 162 -4.39 -22.87 7.99
C LYS A 162 -3.35 -21.87 8.47
N ASN A 163 -2.37 -21.58 7.59
CA ASN A 163 -1.26 -20.68 7.86
C ASN A 163 -1.20 -19.56 6.82
N LEU A 164 -0.86 -18.35 7.27
CA LEU A 164 -0.59 -17.20 6.42
C LEU A 164 0.86 -16.76 6.60
N GLY A 165 1.56 -16.58 5.49
CA GLY A 165 2.96 -16.20 5.45
C GLY A 165 3.17 -14.72 5.72
N ALA A 166 4.32 -14.41 6.30
CA ALA A 166 4.80 -13.05 6.47
C ALA A 166 6.32 -12.98 6.31
N LYS A 167 6.80 -11.80 5.93
CA LYS A 167 8.22 -11.52 5.71
C LYS A 167 8.59 -10.10 6.08
N ALA A 168 9.89 -9.79 6.09
CA ALA A 168 10.33 -8.41 6.08
C ALA A 168 10.02 -7.76 4.72
N GLY A 169 9.50 -6.54 4.74
CA GLY A 169 9.24 -5.71 3.57
C GLY A 169 9.73 -4.28 3.77
N VAL A 170 9.26 -3.39 2.91
CA VAL A 170 9.64 -1.98 2.89
C VAL A 170 8.38 -1.11 2.94
N ALA A 171 8.36 -0.11 3.82
CA ALA A 171 7.28 0.86 3.93
C ALA A 171 7.79 2.29 3.75
N GLY A 172 6.97 3.16 3.16
CA GLY A 172 7.29 4.59 3.04
C GLY A 172 8.13 4.96 1.80
N GLY A 173 8.24 4.08 0.81
CA GLY A 173 8.68 4.53 -0.52
C GLY A 173 7.69 5.58 -1.01
N ASN A 174 8.15 6.70 -1.55
CA ASN A 174 7.24 7.79 -1.85
C ASN A 174 7.74 8.70 -2.97
N PHE A 175 6.84 9.47 -3.55
CA PHE A 175 7.17 10.63 -4.36
C PHE A 175 6.05 11.66 -4.26
N PHE A 176 6.43 12.93 -4.40
CA PHE A 176 5.51 14.07 -4.36
C PHE A 176 5.30 14.58 -5.78
N ILE A 177 4.05 14.91 -6.09
CA ILE A 177 3.62 15.49 -7.35
C ILE A 177 3.30 16.96 -7.09
N LEU A 178 4.11 17.86 -7.63
CA LEU A 178 3.93 19.30 -7.54
C LEU A 178 3.38 19.80 -8.87
N ALA A 179 2.17 20.37 -8.85
CA ALA A 179 1.49 20.84 -10.06
C ALA A 179 0.99 22.28 -9.90
N LYS A 180 0.62 22.90 -11.04
CA LYS A 180 0.13 24.28 -11.11
C LYS A 180 -1.14 24.52 -10.31
N ASP A 181 -1.96 23.49 -10.13
CA ASP A 181 -3.22 23.51 -9.41
C ASP A 181 -3.55 22.14 -8.79
N GLN A 182 -4.53 22.12 -7.90
CA GLN A 182 -4.92 20.92 -7.17
C GLN A 182 -5.47 19.80 -8.06
N LEU A 183 -6.24 20.13 -9.11
CA LEU A 183 -6.84 19.12 -9.98
C LEU A 183 -5.76 18.42 -10.82
N SER A 184 -4.84 19.18 -11.40
CA SER A 184 -3.69 18.64 -12.13
C SER A 184 -2.86 17.70 -11.25
N ALA A 185 -2.60 18.08 -9.99
CA ALA A 185 -1.88 17.24 -9.04
C ALA A 185 -2.66 15.95 -8.69
N LEU A 186 -3.98 16.05 -8.48
CA LEU A 186 -4.82 14.90 -8.13
C LEU A 186 -4.94 13.92 -9.29
N THR A 187 -5.21 14.41 -10.51
CA THR A 187 -5.27 13.56 -11.71
C THR A 187 -3.96 12.83 -11.95
N ALA A 188 -2.82 13.49 -11.73
CA ALA A 188 -1.51 12.85 -11.81
C ALA A 188 -1.32 11.77 -10.73
N ALA A 189 -1.78 12.02 -9.50
CA ALA A 189 -1.72 11.03 -8.41
C ALA A 189 -2.64 9.83 -8.67
N GLU A 190 -3.84 10.04 -9.19
CA GLU A 190 -4.78 8.99 -9.58
C GLU A 190 -4.20 8.11 -10.70
N ASN A 191 -3.62 8.73 -11.73
CA ASN A 191 -2.93 8.00 -12.81
C ASN A 191 -1.75 7.19 -12.26
N ALA A 192 -0.96 7.76 -11.36
CA ALA A 192 0.14 7.05 -10.70
C ALA A 192 -0.34 5.82 -9.92
N VAL A 193 -1.34 5.98 -9.06
CA VAL A 193 -1.89 4.87 -8.25
C VAL A 193 -2.50 3.79 -9.15
N SER A 194 -3.20 4.19 -10.23
CA SER A 194 -3.77 3.26 -11.20
C SER A 194 -2.66 2.44 -11.88
N GLU A 195 -1.61 3.09 -12.36
CA GLU A 195 -0.48 2.43 -13.02
C GLU A 195 0.24 1.47 -12.06
N ILE A 196 0.49 1.88 -10.81
CA ILE A 196 1.11 1.03 -9.79
C ILE A 196 0.30 -0.25 -9.60
N ARG A 197 -1.01 -0.15 -9.40
CA ARG A 197 -1.89 -1.32 -9.19
C ARG A 197 -1.98 -2.25 -10.38
N GLN A 198 -1.83 -1.72 -11.59
CA GLN A 198 -1.94 -2.50 -12.83
C GLN A 198 -0.63 -3.19 -13.21
N GLN A 199 0.51 -2.57 -12.93
CA GLN A 199 1.80 -3.00 -13.46
C GLN A 199 2.72 -3.64 -12.41
N VAL A 200 2.48 -3.42 -11.11
CA VAL A 200 3.45 -3.79 -10.07
C VAL A 200 2.83 -4.63 -8.98
N GLU A 201 3.12 -5.93 -9.02
CA GLU A 201 2.72 -6.86 -7.98
C GLU A 201 3.54 -6.69 -6.69
N GLY A 202 2.93 -7.04 -5.56
CA GLY A 202 3.61 -7.04 -4.28
C GLY A 202 3.82 -5.63 -3.72
N THR A 203 2.96 -4.68 -4.10
CA THR A 203 2.97 -3.32 -3.55
C THR A 203 1.56 -2.85 -3.19
N ILE A 204 1.47 -1.90 -2.25
CA ILE A 204 0.22 -1.22 -1.91
C ILE A 204 0.46 0.27 -1.75
N THR A 205 -0.60 1.05 -1.99
CA THR A 205 -0.66 2.47 -1.67
C THR A 205 -1.67 2.67 -0.52
N PRO A 206 -1.25 2.65 0.76
CA PRO A 206 -2.14 2.42 1.91
C PRO A 206 -3.08 3.60 2.23
N PHE A 207 -2.78 4.80 1.72
CA PHE A 207 -3.63 5.97 1.96
C PHE A 207 -4.96 5.90 1.19
N THR A 208 -5.92 6.74 1.58
CA THR A 208 -7.25 6.78 0.94
C THR A 208 -7.12 7.04 -0.56
N GLY A 209 -7.66 6.13 -1.37
CA GLY A 209 -7.50 6.20 -2.83
C GLY A 209 -6.07 6.01 -3.33
N GLY A 210 -5.11 5.70 -2.44
CA GLY A 210 -3.68 5.63 -2.70
C GLY A 210 -2.93 6.95 -2.61
N VAL A 211 -3.60 8.04 -2.19
CA VAL A 211 -3.07 9.41 -2.27
C VAL A 211 -3.03 10.06 -0.90
N VAL A 212 -1.92 10.72 -0.59
CA VAL A 212 -1.71 11.54 0.61
C VAL A 212 -1.98 13.00 0.27
N ALA A 213 -3.00 13.57 0.88
CA ALA A 213 -3.34 14.99 0.75
C ALA A 213 -2.68 15.89 1.80
N SER A 214 -2.26 15.32 2.94
CA SER A 214 -1.82 16.08 4.11
C SER A 214 -0.33 16.41 4.09
N GLY A 215 0.51 15.41 3.81
CA GLY A 215 1.96 15.46 4.04
C GLY A 215 2.30 15.63 5.52
N SER A 216 3.40 15.05 5.99
CA SER A 216 3.81 15.25 7.38
C SER A 216 5.32 15.39 7.54
N LYS A 217 5.72 16.05 8.62
CA LYS A 217 7.09 16.05 9.13
C LYS A 217 7.12 15.52 10.56
N PRO A 218 8.25 14.94 11.01
CA PRO A 218 8.41 14.50 12.39
C PRO A 218 8.36 15.69 13.37
N GLY A 219 7.68 15.48 14.48
CA GLY A 219 7.57 16.45 15.58
C GLY A 219 6.75 17.70 15.24
N SER A 220 7.02 18.77 15.99
CA SER A 220 6.40 20.08 15.80
C SER A 220 7.33 21.19 16.28
N GLN A 221 7.35 22.31 15.56
CA GLN A 221 8.07 23.51 16.00
C GLN A 221 7.40 24.20 17.22
N LYS A 222 6.08 24.01 17.40
CA LYS A 222 5.29 24.71 18.43
C LYS A 222 4.72 23.77 19.49
N TYR A 223 4.19 22.61 19.09
CA TYR A 223 3.45 21.70 19.96
C TYR A 223 4.29 20.48 20.32
N LYS A 224 5.10 20.57 21.38
CA LYS A 224 6.08 19.52 21.76
C LYS A 224 5.51 18.11 21.99
N PHE A 225 4.20 17.99 22.24
CA PHE A 225 3.52 16.70 22.42
C PHE A 225 3.16 16.00 21.10
N MET A 226 3.26 16.71 19.97
CA MET A 226 2.93 16.16 18.66
C MET A 226 4.08 15.33 18.10
N HIS A 227 3.77 14.11 17.67
CA HIS A 227 4.74 13.19 17.07
C HIS A 227 4.97 13.47 15.58
N ALA A 228 3.93 13.98 14.90
CA ALA A 228 3.98 14.44 13.53
C ALA A 228 3.06 15.65 13.36
N THR A 229 3.42 16.57 12.47
CA THR A 229 2.58 17.71 12.08
C THR A 229 2.68 17.93 10.57
N ILE A 230 1.88 18.85 10.01
CA ILE A 230 1.98 19.24 8.59
C ILE A 230 3.43 19.53 8.20
N ASN A 231 3.79 19.23 6.95
CA ASN A 231 5.05 19.70 6.38
C ASN A 231 4.83 21.07 5.73
N GLU A 232 4.98 22.14 6.52
CA GLU A 232 4.72 23.52 6.10
C GLU A 232 5.51 23.95 4.88
N LYS A 233 6.68 23.35 4.63
CA LYS A 233 7.51 23.67 3.45
C LYS A 233 6.81 23.32 2.13
N TYR A 234 5.91 22.33 2.16
CA TYR A 234 5.14 21.82 1.03
C TYR A 234 3.65 22.22 1.08
N CYS A 235 3.25 23.17 1.92
CA CYS A 235 1.86 23.64 1.98
C CYS A 235 1.61 24.83 1.03
N PRO A 236 0.84 24.68 -0.07
CA PRO A 236 0.64 25.76 -1.04
C PRO A 236 0.04 27.04 -0.45
N THR A 237 -0.83 26.91 0.57
CA THR A 237 -1.49 28.03 1.26
C THR A 237 -0.56 28.80 2.21
N LEU A 238 0.66 28.30 2.43
CA LEU A 238 1.67 28.88 3.31
C LEU A 238 2.91 29.38 2.57
N LYS A 239 2.97 29.27 1.23
CA LYS A 239 4.15 29.67 0.42
C LYS A 239 4.67 31.07 0.75
N GLU A 240 3.79 32.04 0.96
CA GLU A 240 4.16 33.44 1.27
C GLU A 240 4.40 33.69 2.76
N LYS A 241 4.05 32.74 3.63
CA LYS A 241 4.12 32.86 5.10
C LYS A 241 5.31 32.12 5.71
N VAL A 242 5.83 31.12 5.01
CA VAL A 242 6.97 30.31 5.43
C VAL A 242 8.20 30.78 4.65
N ALA A 243 9.23 31.25 5.36
CA ALA A 243 10.42 31.84 4.73
C ALA A 243 11.22 30.84 3.85
N GLU A 244 11.13 29.54 4.16
CA GLU A 244 11.84 28.46 3.46
C GLU A 244 10.84 27.44 2.88
N THR A 245 9.95 27.88 2.00
CA THR A 245 9.11 26.95 1.24
C THR A 245 9.94 26.19 0.20
N ASP A 246 9.65 24.90 0.04
CA ASP A 246 10.26 24.04 -1.00
C ASP A 246 9.41 24.05 -2.29
N LEU A 247 8.35 24.86 -2.33
CA LEU A 247 7.44 24.95 -3.48
C LEU A 247 7.89 26.03 -4.47
N PRO A 248 8.05 25.70 -5.77
CA PRO A 248 8.14 26.69 -6.83
C PRO A 248 6.94 27.64 -6.84
N ALA A 249 7.14 28.86 -7.35
CA ALA A 249 6.12 29.92 -7.31
C ALA A 249 4.81 29.50 -8.00
N GLU A 250 4.92 28.80 -9.12
CA GLU A 250 3.83 28.33 -9.96
C GLU A 250 3.05 27.13 -9.38
N VAL A 251 3.55 26.46 -8.34
CA VAL A 251 2.94 25.23 -7.78
C VAL A 251 1.83 25.56 -6.79
N ASN A 252 0.60 25.13 -7.04
CA ASN A 252 -0.54 25.32 -6.12
C ASN A 252 -1.27 24.02 -5.77
N GLY A 253 -0.84 22.88 -6.29
CA GLY A 253 -1.33 21.55 -5.91
C GLY A 253 -0.17 20.63 -5.56
N VAL A 254 -0.27 19.95 -4.42
CA VAL A 254 0.73 18.97 -3.97
C VAL A 254 -0.01 17.74 -3.45
N PHE A 255 0.36 16.58 -3.97
CA PHE A 255 -0.04 15.29 -3.42
C PHE A 255 1.18 14.39 -3.30
N GLU A 256 1.14 13.47 -2.35
CA GLU A 256 2.15 12.45 -2.16
C GLU A 256 1.54 11.08 -2.44
N VAL A 257 2.33 10.18 -3.05
CA VAL A 257 1.99 8.76 -3.18
C VAL A 257 2.96 7.99 -2.30
N VAL A 258 2.44 7.33 -1.25
CA VAL A 258 3.20 6.43 -0.38
C VAL A 258 2.97 4.99 -0.82
N ILE A 259 4.05 4.23 -0.85
CA ILE A 259 4.14 2.86 -1.36
C ILE A 259 4.80 1.98 -0.30
N ASN A 260 4.13 0.89 0.03
CA ASN A 260 4.72 -0.23 0.75
C ASN A 260 4.85 -1.42 -0.19
N GLY A 261 5.79 -2.32 0.07
CA GLY A 261 5.98 -3.51 -0.74
C GLY A 261 6.65 -4.66 -0.04
N VAL A 262 6.58 -5.83 -0.66
CA VAL A 262 7.21 -7.07 -0.19
C VAL A 262 8.73 -7.05 -0.28
N SER A 263 9.30 -6.12 -1.05
CA SER A 263 10.74 -5.90 -1.19
C SER A 263 11.05 -4.46 -1.62
N GLU A 264 12.33 -4.08 -1.56
CA GLU A 264 12.80 -2.78 -2.05
C GLU A 264 12.63 -2.65 -3.58
N GLU A 265 12.86 -3.73 -4.31
CA GLU A 265 12.72 -3.81 -5.76
C GLU A 265 11.28 -3.56 -6.20
N ALA A 266 10.31 -4.15 -5.49
CA ALA A 266 8.89 -3.92 -5.76
C ALA A 266 8.53 -2.43 -5.54
N VAL A 267 9.01 -1.82 -4.45
CA VAL A 267 8.80 -0.39 -4.18
C VAL A 267 9.45 0.49 -5.26
N LYS A 268 10.67 0.18 -5.69
CA LYS A 268 11.35 0.88 -6.79
C LYS A 268 10.56 0.79 -8.10
N ALA A 269 10.06 -0.40 -8.44
CA ALA A 269 9.24 -0.61 -9.63
C ALA A 269 7.95 0.22 -9.58
N ALA A 270 7.27 0.24 -8.43
CA ALA A 270 6.07 1.04 -8.21
C ALA A 270 6.35 2.55 -8.31
N MET A 271 7.46 3.03 -7.71
CA MET A 271 7.88 4.43 -7.88
C MET A 271 8.15 4.76 -9.35
N LYS A 272 8.86 3.89 -10.09
CA LYS A 272 9.13 4.09 -11.52
C LYS A 272 7.83 4.19 -12.33
N ALA A 273 6.92 3.24 -12.14
CA ALA A 273 5.64 3.20 -12.84
C ALA A 273 4.76 4.43 -12.51
N GLY A 274 4.61 4.73 -11.22
CA GLY A 274 3.80 5.85 -10.75
C GLY A 274 4.33 7.21 -11.24
N ILE A 275 5.65 7.43 -11.17
CA ILE A 275 6.27 8.68 -11.66
C ILE A 275 6.06 8.80 -13.17
N LYS A 276 6.33 7.74 -13.95
CA LYS A 276 6.13 7.76 -15.41
C LYS A 276 4.69 8.04 -15.82
N ALA A 277 3.71 7.60 -15.05
CA ALA A 277 2.30 7.92 -15.30
C ALA A 277 1.94 9.36 -14.90
N ALA A 278 2.41 9.82 -13.73
CA ALA A 278 2.14 11.17 -13.21
C ALA A 278 2.64 12.28 -14.16
N VAL A 279 3.86 12.15 -14.69
CA VAL A 279 4.47 13.18 -15.56
C VAL A 279 3.80 13.36 -16.93
N LYS A 280 2.84 12.49 -17.29
CA LYS A 280 2.05 12.63 -18.52
C LYS A 280 0.91 13.64 -18.38
N VAL A 281 0.58 14.06 -17.15
CA VAL A 281 -0.53 14.98 -16.90
C VAL A 281 -0.09 16.43 -17.12
N PRO A 282 -0.76 17.19 -18.01
CA PRO A 282 -0.49 18.61 -18.18
C PRO A 282 -0.65 19.37 -16.86
N GLY A 283 0.29 20.29 -16.58
CA GLY A 283 0.26 21.09 -15.35
C GLY A 283 1.10 20.53 -14.21
N VAL A 284 1.60 19.29 -14.30
CA VAL A 284 2.68 18.81 -13.42
C VAL A 284 3.94 19.64 -13.70
N VAL A 285 4.58 20.11 -12.63
CA VAL A 285 5.76 20.98 -12.69
C VAL A 285 7.00 20.21 -12.28
N LYS A 286 6.91 19.48 -11.15
CA LYS A 286 8.06 18.83 -10.52
C LYS A 286 7.65 17.54 -9.81
N ILE A 287 8.53 16.55 -9.85
CA ILE A 287 8.49 15.38 -8.99
C ILE A 287 9.66 15.47 -8.01
N THR A 288 9.35 15.25 -6.74
CA THR A 288 10.35 15.14 -5.66
C THR A 288 10.01 13.97 -4.74
N ALA A 289 10.72 13.78 -3.64
CA ALA A 289 10.44 12.75 -2.66
C ALA A 289 10.75 13.21 -1.23
N GLY A 290 9.96 12.70 -0.29
CA GLY A 290 10.13 12.92 1.13
C GLY A 290 11.25 12.05 1.71
N ASN A 291 12.17 12.69 2.43
CA ASN A 291 13.18 12.05 3.25
C ASN A 291 13.42 12.82 4.55
N PHE A 292 14.24 12.24 5.42
CA PHE A 292 14.61 12.78 6.72
C PHE A 292 16.13 12.96 6.85
N GLY A 293 16.78 13.25 5.72
CA GLY A 293 18.22 13.47 5.63
C GLY A 293 19.07 12.21 5.77
N GLY A 294 18.49 11.02 5.54
CA GLY A 294 19.19 9.74 5.62
C GLY A 294 19.51 9.29 7.06
N LYS A 295 18.75 9.81 8.03
CA LYS A 295 19.02 9.62 9.48
C LYS A 295 18.06 8.65 10.16
N LEU A 296 16.97 8.26 9.49
CA LEU A 296 15.84 7.56 10.11
C LEU A 296 15.56 6.23 9.40
N GLY A 297 15.39 6.26 8.08
CA GLY A 297 15.10 5.10 7.25
C GLY A 297 16.35 4.36 6.84
N LYS A 298 16.20 3.04 6.68
CA LYS A 298 17.27 2.16 6.20
C LYS A 298 17.48 2.31 4.69
N TYR A 299 16.40 2.56 3.96
CA TYR A 299 16.40 2.55 2.50
C TYR A 299 16.40 3.98 1.97
N GLN A 300 17.30 4.27 1.03
CA GLN A 300 17.37 5.55 0.33
C GLN A 300 17.13 5.30 -1.15
N ILE A 301 15.90 5.52 -1.61
CA ILE A 301 15.47 5.21 -2.97
C ILE A 301 15.60 6.46 -3.84
N ARG A 302 16.72 6.59 -4.54
CA ARG A 302 17.07 7.77 -5.36
C ARG A 302 16.22 7.85 -6.61
N LEU A 303 15.62 9.03 -6.87
CA LEU A 303 14.65 9.19 -7.96
C LEU A 303 15.27 8.98 -9.35
N HIS A 304 16.50 9.45 -9.58
CA HIS A 304 17.14 9.30 -10.89
C HIS A 304 17.51 7.83 -11.14
N GLU A 305 18.04 7.13 -10.15
CA GLU A 305 18.36 5.69 -10.24
C GLU A 305 17.11 4.83 -10.49
N VAL A 306 15.96 5.22 -9.93
CA VAL A 306 14.69 4.52 -10.18
C VAL A 306 14.21 4.69 -11.64
N LEU A 307 14.55 5.82 -12.27
CA LEU A 307 14.02 6.17 -13.60
C LEU A 307 14.91 5.70 -14.75
N GLU A 308 16.20 5.46 -14.50
CA GLU A 308 17.09 4.67 -15.37
C GLU A 308 16.49 3.26 -15.58
#